data_AF-A0A925RP55-F1
#
_entry.id   AF-A0A925RP55-F1
#
_cell.length_a   1.000
_cell.length_b   1.000
_cell.length_c   1.000
_cell.angle_alpha   90.00
_cell.angle_beta   90.00
_cell.angle_gamma   90.00
#
_symmetry.space_group_name_H-M   'P 1'
#
loop_
_entity.id
_entity.type
_entity.pdbx_description
1 polymer ?
#
loop_
_entity_poly.entity_id
_entity_poly.type
_entity_poly.pdbx_seq_one_letter_code
_entity_poly.pdbx_strand_id
1 'polypeptide(L)'
;MNLKSLRIENFKAFGKNPRAIPIKPITLVFGSNSAGKSSLLHSLLWLNHAVSRGETDVYHPTLSGQSVNLGGFKSCLNRNTIADHLKYSIEVEHSNLKFKDIEKPRWIDSISRFTLTFVVRRPSKDQIPRLSAFKILGDDIELLTAWSSAKDKRGEFSSKINFEHPAMPFTSSADDVCKEQLASINSHGAYDLQADDFLPRRMELNFLSELLVVVDSNSNFKRHLSFLVKEFPSGMIGLFADLSSMIRGIQYLPPLRVIPDRSMDIRSCELPGWRSLGKRPELLDKVNGTLKLLKFE
;
A
#
# COMPACT_ATOMS: atom_id res chain seq x y z
N MET A 1 -11.38 5.49 13.66
CA MET A 1 -10.40 5.09 12.62
C MET A 1 -9.70 6.35 12.15
N ASN A 2 -8.37 6.31 12.11
CA ASN A 2 -7.48 7.47 12.01
C ASN A 2 -7.13 7.88 10.56
N LEU A 3 -7.84 7.30 9.59
CA LEU A 3 -7.62 7.44 8.15
C LEU A 3 -8.67 8.37 7.57
N LYS A 4 -8.25 9.38 6.80
CA LYS A 4 -9.12 10.44 6.28
C LYS A 4 -9.57 10.20 4.87
N SER A 5 -8.65 9.77 4.01
CA SER A 5 -8.98 9.46 2.63
C SER A 5 -8.12 8.32 2.09
N LEU A 6 -8.68 7.62 1.11
CA LEU A 6 -8.03 6.55 0.38
C LEU A 6 -8.17 6.81 -1.12
N ARG A 7 -7.07 6.78 -1.86
CA ARG A 7 -7.06 6.75 -3.33
C ARG A 7 -6.53 5.40 -3.78
N ILE A 8 -7.23 4.75 -4.70
CA ILE A 8 -6.89 3.42 -5.22
C ILE A 8 -6.80 3.52 -6.74
N GLU A 9 -5.62 3.28 -7.30
CA GLU A 9 -5.35 3.31 -8.73
C GLU A 9 -5.09 1.91 -9.26
N ASN A 10 -5.62 1.63 -10.45
CA ASN A 10 -5.39 0.40 -11.20
C ASN A 10 -5.83 -0.90 -10.48
N PHE A 11 -6.81 -0.83 -9.57
CA PHE A 11 -7.32 -2.00 -8.83
C PHE A 11 -8.73 -2.39 -9.29
N LYS A 12 -8.89 -3.55 -9.94
CA LYS A 12 -10.18 -4.11 -10.41
C LYS A 12 -11.02 -3.05 -11.14
N ALA A 13 -12.07 -2.51 -10.52
CA ALA A 13 -12.94 -1.50 -11.13
C ALA A 13 -12.33 -0.08 -11.14
N PHE A 14 -11.28 0.17 -10.37
CA PHE A 14 -10.60 1.46 -10.31
C PHE A 14 -9.52 1.58 -11.39
N GLY A 15 -9.66 2.56 -12.27
CA GLY A 15 -8.69 2.84 -13.35
C GLY A 15 -7.57 3.80 -12.94
N LYS A 16 -7.04 4.55 -13.92
CA LYS A 16 -5.90 5.48 -13.77
C LYS A 16 -6.20 6.83 -13.11
N ASN A 17 -7.47 7.23 -13.03
CA ASN A 17 -7.88 8.53 -12.48
C ASN A 17 -8.63 8.34 -11.16
N PRO A 18 -7.94 7.92 -10.08
CA PRO A 18 -8.60 7.58 -8.83
C PRO A 18 -9.10 8.84 -8.13
N ARG A 19 -10.38 8.83 -7.74
CA ARG A 19 -10.92 9.84 -6.83
C ARG A 19 -10.58 9.49 -5.39
N ALA A 20 -10.36 10.51 -4.56
CA ALA A 20 -10.23 10.32 -3.13
C ALA A 20 -11.55 9.81 -2.55
N ILE A 21 -11.49 8.69 -1.84
CA ILE A 21 -12.60 8.10 -1.11
C ILE A 21 -12.47 8.59 0.33
N PRO A 22 -13.33 9.51 0.80
CA PRO A 22 -13.29 9.97 2.17
C PRO A 22 -13.72 8.84 3.11
N ILE A 23 -12.99 8.69 4.20
CA ILE A 23 -13.28 7.72 5.25
C ILE A 23 -13.73 8.48 6.49
N LYS A 24 -14.99 8.26 6.87
CA LYS A 24 -15.64 8.82 8.06
C LYS A 24 -15.84 7.71 9.10
N PRO A 25 -16.05 8.05 10.39
CA PRO A 25 -16.28 7.06 11.45
C PRO A 25 -17.32 6.01 11.09
N ILE A 26 -18.38 6.42 10.37
CA ILE A 26 -19.32 5.53 9.68
C ILE A 26 -19.29 5.91 8.20
N THR A 27 -18.89 4.96 7.35
CA THR A 27 -18.83 5.13 5.90
C THR A 27 -19.75 4.10 5.25
N LEU A 28 -20.84 4.57 4.63
CA LEU A 28 -21.79 3.72 3.91
C LEU A 28 -21.43 3.68 2.43
N VAL A 29 -21.28 2.48 1.88
CA VAL A 29 -20.95 2.26 0.47
C VAL A 29 -22.17 1.71 -0.27
N PHE A 30 -22.84 2.56 -1.03
CA PHE A 30 -24.03 2.23 -1.82
C PHE A 30 -23.85 2.62 -3.30
N GLY A 31 -24.72 2.10 -4.17
CA GLY A 31 -24.67 2.33 -5.62
C GLY A 31 -25.10 1.10 -6.41
N SER A 32 -25.17 1.22 -7.74
CA SER A 32 -25.58 0.13 -8.63
C SER A 32 -24.66 -1.10 -8.54
N ASN A 33 -25.17 -2.25 -8.96
CA ASN A 33 -24.33 -3.44 -9.13
C ASN A 33 -23.20 -3.12 -10.10
N SER A 34 -22.01 -3.66 -9.81
CA SER A 34 -20.80 -3.42 -10.60
C SER A 34 -20.22 -1.99 -10.53
N ALA A 35 -20.77 -1.08 -9.71
CA ALA A 35 -20.20 0.26 -9.48
C ALA A 35 -18.82 0.28 -8.76
N GLY A 36 -18.24 -0.89 -8.45
CA GLY A 36 -16.92 -0.99 -7.79
C GLY A 36 -16.96 -1.16 -6.26
N LYS A 37 -18.15 -1.33 -5.65
CA LYS A 37 -18.28 -1.54 -4.19
C LYS A 37 -17.45 -2.74 -3.68
N SER A 38 -17.55 -3.89 -4.34
CA SER A 38 -16.74 -5.06 -3.99
C SER A 38 -15.25 -4.84 -4.28
N SER A 39 -14.91 -4.06 -5.31
CA SER A 39 -13.52 -3.68 -5.61
C SER A 39 -12.92 -2.85 -4.48
N LEU A 40 -13.69 -1.94 -3.88
CA LEU A 40 -13.26 -1.17 -2.70
C LEU A 40 -12.95 -2.10 -1.53
N LEU A 41 -13.87 -3.00 -1.18
CA LEU A 41 -13.68 -3.96 -0.09
C LEU A 41 -12.47 -4.88 -0.36
N HIS A 42 -12.35 -5.39 -1.58
CA HIS A 42 -11.22 -6.22 -2.00
C HIS A 42 -9.88 -5.48 -1.89
N SER A 43 -9.84 -4.18 -2.22
CA SER A 43 -8.62 -3.38 -2.12
C SER A 43 -8.16 -3.20 -0.67
N LEU A 44 -9.11 -3.00 0.25
CA LEU A 44 -8.83 -2.88 1.68
C LEU A 44 -8.34 -4.21 2.27
N LEU A 45 -8.97 -5.32 1.90
CA LEU A 45 -8.54 -6.67 2.30
C LEU A 45 -7.15 -7.00 1.75
N TRP A 46 -6.87 -6.65 0.50
CA TRP A 46 -5.56 -6.82 -0.10
C TRP A 46 -4.49 -5.99 0.62
N LEU A 47 -4.77 -4.70 0.86
CA LEU A 47 -3.85 -3.79 1.55
C LEU A 47 -3.56 -4.26 2.98
N ASN A 48 -4.60 -4.69 3.71
CA ASN A 48 -4.45 -5.27 5.04
C ASN A 48 -3.55 -6.51 5.02
N HIS A 49 -3.76 -7.42 4.08
CA HIS A 49 -2.95 -8.62 3.96
C HIS A 49 -1.49 -8.28 3.63
N ALA A 50 -1.26 -7.39 2.66
CA ALA A 50 0.09 -6.95 2.27
C ALA A 50 0.85 -6.36 3.47
N VAL A 51 0.23 -5.45 4.22
CA VAL A 51 0.87 -4.83 5.41
C VAL A 51 1.05 -5.81 6.58
N SER A 52 0.16 -6.80 6.71
CA SER A 52 0.19 -7.75 7.82
C SER A 52 1.14 -8.93 7.59
N ARG A 53 1.30 -9.37 6.33
CA ARG A 53 2.04 -10.57 5.96
C ARG A 53 3.26 -10.31 5.07
N GLY A 54 3.39 -9.12 4.50
CA GLY A 54 4.41 -8.84 3.47
C GLY A 54 4.09 -9.46 2.10
N GLU A 55 2.93 -10.09 1.96
CA GLU A 55 2.52 -10.84 0.76
C GLU A 55 1.60 -10.01 -0.13
N THR A 56 1.92 -9.94 -1.42
CA THR A 56 1.21 -9.11 -2.41
C THR A 56 0.50 -9.91 -3.50
N ASP A 57 0.87 -11.18 -3.69
CA ASP A 57 0.23 -12.12 -4.62
C ASP A 57 -0.77 -13.00 -3.89
N VAL A 58 -1.89 -12.39 -3.50
CA VAL A 58 -2.84 -12.98 -2.55
C VAL A 58 -4.02 -13.58 -3.28
N TYR A 59 -4.33 -14.84 -2.98
CA TYR A 59 -5.59 -15.48 -3.40
C TYR A 59 -6.67 -15.28 -2.34
N HIS A 60 -6.38 -15.65 -1.09
CA HIS A 60 -7.33 -15.55 0.01
C HIS A 60 -6.74 -14.68 1.13
N PRO A 61 -7.18 -13.42 1.27
CA PRO A 61 -6.71 -12.57 2.35
C PRO A 61 -7.05 -13.19 3.71
N THR A 62 -6.07 -13.22 4.61
CA THR A 62 -6.19 -13.71 5.99
C THR A 62 -7.48 -13.24 6.67
N LEU A 63 -7.78 -11.95 6.57
CA LEU A 63 -8.91 -11.32 7.26
C LEU A 63 -10.28 -11.79 6.72
N SER A 64 -10.38 -12.19 5.45
CA SER A 64 -11.61 -12.71 4.86
C SER A 64 -11.74 -14.23 4.90
N GLY A 65 -10.65 -14.94 5.24
CA GLY A 65 -10.57 -16.40 5.09
C GLY A 65 -10.95 -16.84 3.68
N GLN A 66 -11.80 -17.86 3.59
CA GLN A 66 -12.29 -18.39 2.31
C GLN A 66 -13.44 -17.57 1.69
N SER A 67 -13.95 -16.55 2.39
CA SER A 67 -15.12 -15.77 1.94
C SER A 67 -14.85 -14.90 0.72
N VAL A 68 -13.58 -14.56 0.49
CA VAL A 68 -13.13 -13.74 -0.64
C VAL A 68 -11.96 -14.43 -1.33
N ASN A 69 -12.05 -14.51 -2.66
CA ASN A 69 -10.94 -14.90 -3.52
C ASN A 69 -10.55 -13.69 -4.39
N LEU A 70 -9.34 -13.17 -4.20
CA LEU A 70 -8.76 -12.09 -4.99
C LEU A 70 -8.17 -12.60 -6.31
N GLY A 71 -7.80 -13.87 -6.40
CA GLY A 71 -7.25 -14.51 -7.60
C GLY A 71 -5.82 -14.10 -7.94
N GLY A 72 -5.03 -13.68 -6.94
CA GLY A 72 -3.67 -13.19 -7.13
C GLY A 72 -3.58 -11.74 -7.61
N PHE A 73 -2.36 -11.23 -7.74
CA PHE A 73 -2.07 -9.84 -8.08
C PHE A 73 -2.58 -9.45 -9.47
N LYS A 74 -2.42 -10.32 -10.47
CA LYS A 74 -2.88 -10.04 -11.84
C LYS A 74 -4.40 -9.83 -11.90
N SER A 75 -5.16 -10.57 -11.08
CA SER A 75 -6.62 -10.42 -10.97
C SER A 75 -7.02 -9.17 -10.21
N CYS A 76 -6.10 -8.58 -9.44
CA CYS A 76 -6.29 -7.29 -8.79
C CYS A 76 -6.07 -6.12 -9.74
N LEU A 77 -5.30 -6.25 -10.82
CA LEU A 77 -5.10 -5.18 -11.79
C LEU A 77 -6.38 -4.83 -12.56
N ASN A 78 -6.58 -3.55 -12.88
CA ASN A 78 -7.68 -3.12 -13.73
C ASN A 78 -7.43 -3.59 -15.18
N ARG A 79 -8.42 -4.27 -15.75
CA ARG A 79 -8.31 -4.88 -17.09
C ARG A 79 -8.32 -3.87 -18.24
N ASN A 80 -8.74 -2.64 -17.98
CA ASN A 80 -8.84 -1.57 -18.97
C ASN A 80 -7.58 -0.68 -18.97
N THR A 81 -6.52 -1.10 -18.28
CA THR A 81 -5.33 -0.31 -18.06
C THR A 81 -4.08 -1.11 -18.48
N ILE A 82 -3.17 -0.45 -19.19
CA ILE A 82 -1.88 -1.02 -19.63
C ILE A 82 -0.86 -1.06 -18.47
N ALA A 83 -1.11 -0.32 -17.40
CA ALA A 83 -0.22 -0.27 -16.26
C ALA A 83 -0.19 -1.61 -15.50
N ASP A 84 1.02 -2.01 -15.12
CA ASP A 84 1.39 -3.27 -14.47
C ASP A 84 1.62 -3.13 -12.95
N HIS A 85 1.12 -2.02 -12.38
CA HIS A 85 1.32 -1.69 -10.97
C HIS A 85 0.02 -1.26 -10.30
N LEU A 86 -0.12 -1.57 -9.02
CA LEU A 86 -1.14 -1.01 -8.14
C LEU A 86 -0.58 0.24 -7.47
N LYS A 87 -1.43 1.24 -7.25
CA LYS A 87 -1.04 2.40 -6.45
C LYS A 87 -2.12 2.77 -5.45
N TYR A 88 -1.68 2.98 -4.22
CA TYR A 88 -2.52 3.39 -3.10
C TYR A 88 -2.00 4.72 -2.56
N SER A 89 -2.88 5.67 -2.28
CA SER A 89 -2.53 6.85 -1.49
C SER A 89 -3.44 6.95 -0.28
N ILE A 90 -2.85 7.03 0.90
CA ILE A 90 -3.55 7.06 2.18
C ILE A 90 -3.26 8.39 2.84
N GLU A 91 -4.32 9.11 3.18
CA GLU A 91 -4.24 10.39 3.87
C GLU A 91 -4.56 10.18 5.35
N VAL A 92 -3.67 10.68 6.20
CA VAL A 92 -3.80 10.66 7.66
C VAL A 92 -3.61 12.06 8.20
N GLU A 93 -4.43 12.42 9.18
CA GLU A 93 -4.25 13.67 9.91
C GLU A 93 -3.16 13.49 10.98
N HIS A 94 -2.36 14.52 11.16
CA HIS A 94 -1.28 14.56 12.12
C HIS A 94 -1.71 14.23 13.55
N SER A 95 -2.87 14.76 14.00
CA SER A 95 -3.44 14.51 15.33
C SER A 95 -3.72 13.04 15.64
N ASN A 96 -3.71 12.19 14.62
CA ASN A 96 -4.00 10.77 14.72
C ASN A 96 -2.75 9.87 14.75
N LEU A 97 -1.56 10.45 14.63
CA LEU A 97 -0.28 9.74 14.71
C LEU A 97 0.10 9.53 16.17
N LYS A 98 0.59 8.33 16.49
CA LYS A 98 0.89 7.87 17.84
C LYS A 98 2.38 7.71 18.12
N PHE A 99 3.21 7.50 17.10
CA PHE A 99 4.66 7.29 17.22
C PHE A 99 5.00 6.30 18.33
N LYS A 100 4.40 5.10 18.29
CA LYS A 100 4.70 4.07 19.29
C LYS A 100 6.20 3.78 19.31
N ASP A 101 6.77 3.70 20.51
CA ASP A 101 8.16 3.33 20.77
C ASP A 101 9.22 4.34 20.29
N ILE A 102 8.81 5.53 19.83
CA ILE A 102 9.71 6.58 19.35
C ILE A 102 9.20 7.94 19.85
N GLU A 103 10.08 8.77 20.42
CA GLU A 103 9.71 10.15 20.71
C GLU A 103 9.37 10.87 19.40
N LYS A 104 8.17 11.45 19.34
CA LYS A 104 7.69 12.15 18.16
C LYS A 104 8.58 13.36 17.84
N PRO A 105 9.22 13.41 16.66
CA PRO A 105 10.06 14.53 16.26
C PRO A 105 9.28 15.85 16.16
N ARG A 106 9.90 16.96 16.56
CA ARG A 106 9.23 18.29 16.62
C ARG A 106 8.73 18.79 15.26
N TRP A 107 9.44 18.45 14.19
CA TRP A 107 9.10 18.91 12.84
C TRP A 107 7.77 18.33 12.34
N ILE A 108 7.33 17.21 12.90
CA ILE A 108 6.06 16.56 12.55
C ILE A 108 4.88 17.42 13.00
N ASP A 109 5.03 18.17 14.09
CA ASP A 109 3.97 19.05 14.59
C ASP A 109 3.68 20.22 13.65
N SER A 110 4.63 20.58 12.79
CA SER A 110 4.47 21.62 11.77
C SER A 110 3.67 21.15 10.54
N ILE A 111 3.34 19.85 10.46
CA ILE A 111 2.62 19.26 9.34
C ILE A 111 1.21 18.91 9.80
N SER A 112 0.19 19.38 9.09
CA SER A 112 -1.21 19.09 9.45
C SER A 112 -1.70 17.74 8.92
N ARG A 113 -1.26 17.36 7.72
CA ARG A 113 -1.68 16.12 7.05
C ARG A 113 -0.52 15.42 6.38
N PHE A 114 -0.49 14.10 6.50
CA PHE A 114 0.44 13.25 5.76
C PHE A 114 -0.31 12.45 4.70
N THR A 115 0.24 12.42 3.48
CA THR A 115 -0.21 11.51 2.42
C THR A 115 0.90 10.52 2.10
N LEU A 116 0.63 9.23 2.36
CA LEU A 116 1.54 8.15 2.04
C LEU A 116 1.05 7.43 0.78
N THR A 117 1.88 7.42 -0.25
CA THR A 117 1.60 6.76 -1.52
C THR A 117 2.52 5.56 -1.70
N PHE A 118 1.95 4.42 -2.10
CA PHE A 118 2.67 3.16 -2.33
C PHE A 118 2.40 2.69 -3.75
N VAL A 119 3.45 2.24 -4.44
CA VAL A 119 3.37 1.65 -5.77
C VAL A 119 3.89 0.22 -5.70
N VAL A 120 3.05 -0.73 -6.10
CA VAL A 120 3.37 -2.14 -6.07
C VAL A 120 3.37 -2.65 -7.50
N ARG A 121 4.50 -3.19 -7.94
CA ARG A 121 4.70 -3.66 -9.30
C ARG A 121 5.19 -5.10 -9.30
N ARG A 122 4.86 -5.83 -10.35
CA ARG A 122 5.49 -7.11 -10.68
C ARG A 122 6.74 -6.86 -11.55
N PRO A 123 7.97 -7.10 -11.08
CA PRO A 123 9.18 -6.77 -11.85
C PRO A 123 9.32 -7.58 -13.14
N SER A 124 8.93 -8.86 -13.12
CA SER A 124 8.84 -9.73 -14.29
C SER A 124 7.73 -10.76 -14.11
N LYS A 125 7.28 -11.42 -15.20
CA LYS A 125 6.12 -12.33 -15.17
C LYS A 125 6.24 -13.44 -14.10
N ASP A 126 7.46 -13.90 -13.84
CA ASP A 126 7.77 -15.02 -12.94
C ASP A 126 8.13 -14.56 -11.52
N GLN A 127 8.18 -13.26 -11.27
CA GLN A 127 8.49 -12.71 -9.95
C GLN A 127 7.23 -12.32 -9.18
N ILE A 128 7.34 -12.41 -7.86
CA ILE A 128 6.31 -11.96 -6.93
C ILE A 128 6.26 -10.42 -7.00
N PRO A 129 5.06 -9.81 -7.08
CA PRO A 129 4.91 -8.37 -7.02
C PRO A 129 5.45 -7.83 -5.70
N ARG A 130 6.05 -6.64 -5.71
CA ARG A 130 6.63 -6.04 -4.50
C ARG A 130 6.40 -4.55 -4.50
N LEU A 131 6.55 -3.92 -3.34
CA LEU A 131 6.64 -2.47 -3.25
C LEU A 131 7.83 -2.02 -4.10
N SER A 132 7.57 -1.21 -5.12
CA SER A 132 8.58 -0.69 -6.05
C SER A 132 8.92 0.76 -5.78
N ALA A 133 7.96 1.51 -5.21
CA ALA A 133 8.19 2.90 -4.83
C ALA A 133 7.19 3.32 -3.76
N PHE A 134 7.55 4.33 -2.98
CA PHE A 134 6.63 5.05 -2.13
C PHE A 134 7.02 6.52 -2.02
N LYS A 135 6.03 7.32 -1.66
CA LYS A 135 6.16 8.76 -1.54
C LYS A 135 5.40 9.23 -0.31
N ILE A 136 5.99 10.16 0.42
CA ILE A 136 5.39 10.79 1.58
C ILE A 136 5.32 12.28 1.30
N LEU A 137 4.13 12.83 1.51
CA LEU A 137 3.87 14.26 1.41
C LEU A 137 3.40 14.77 2.78
N GLY A 138 3.88 15.94 3.18
CA GLY A 138 3.36 16.72 4.29
C GLY A 138 2.64 17.94 3.72
N ASP A 139 1.38 18.14 4.08
CA ASP A 139 0.55 19.26 3.58
C ASP A 139 0.63 19.45 2.05
N ASP A 140 0.55 18.33 1.34
CA ASP A 140 0.59 18.23 -0.13
C ASP A 140 1.94 18.60 -0.77
N ILE A 141 2.97 18.86 0.03
CA ILE A 141 4.36 19.08 -0.40
C ILE A 141 5.16 17.79 -0.20
N GLU A 142 6.01 17.43 -1.17
CA GLU A 142 6.84 16.23 -1.06
C GLU A 142 7.82 16.34 0.10
N LEU A 143 7.91 15.28 0.91
CA LEU A 143 8.92 15.12 1.97
C LEU A 143 9.97 14.09 1.55
N LEU A 144 9.50 12.94 1.09
CA LEU A 144 10.35 11.81 0.73
C LEU A 144 9.76 11.07 -0.45
N THR A 145 10.61 10.73 -1.41
CA THR A 145 10.30 9.80 -2.48
C THR A 145 11.36 8.70 -2.45
N ALA A 146 10.94 7.45 -2.48
CA ALA A 146 11.84 6.30 -2.51
C ALA A 146 11.42 5.31 -3.59
N TRP A 147 12.41 4.67 -4.20
CA TRP A 147 12.23 3.72 -5.29
C TRP A 147 13.25 2.58 -5.19
N SER A 148 12.83 1.38 -5.54
CA SER A 148 13.71 0.23 -5.67
C SER A 148 14.04 -0.04 -7.13
N SER A 149 15.25 -0.56 -7.36
CA SER A 149 15.64 -1.05 -8.68
C SER A 149 14.85 -2.32 -9.02
N ALA A 150 14.49 -2.50 -10.30
CA ALA A 150 13.82 -3.72 -10.75
C ALA A 150 14.66 -5.01 -10.54
N LYS A 151 15.97 -4.86 -10.32
CA LYS A 151 16.90 -5.96 -10.02
C LYS A 151 17.03 -6.24 -8.52
N ASP A 152 16.50 -5.36 -7.67
CA ASP A 152 16.65 -5.52 -6.23
C ASP A 152 15.79 -6.70 -5.72
N LYS A 153 16.44 -7.58 -4.96
CA LYS A 153 15.81 -8.73 -4.32
C LYS A 153 15.68 -8.55 -2.80
N ARG A 154 16.30 -7.50 -2.23
CA ARG A 154 16.54 -7.32 -0.79
C ARG A 154 15.66 -6.26 -0.12
N GLY A 155 14.78 -5.58 -0.87
CA GLY A 155 13.90 -4.56 -0.28
C GLY A 155 14.66 -3.28 0.06
N GLU A 156 15.72 -3.01 -0.70
CA GLU A 156 16.55 -1.82 -0.62
C GLU A 156 15.95 -0.74 -1.54
N PHE A 157 15.75 0.45 -0.98
CA PHE A 157 15.23 1.60 -1.71
C PHE A 157 16.21 2.75 -1.61
N SER A 158 16.54 3.33 -2.75
CA SER A 158 17.14 4.65 -2.79
C SER A 158 16.05 5.68 -2.54
N SER A 159 16.41 6.78 -1.88
CA SER A 159 15.48 7.88 -1.65
C SER A 159 16.02 9.24 -2.05
N LYS A 160 15.08 10.14 -2.33
CA LYS A 160 15.29 11.57 -2.44
C LYS A 160 14.42 12.25 -1.41
N ILE A 161 15.01 13.13 -0.62
CA ILE A 161 14.31 13.93 0.39
C ILE A 161 14.26 15.37 -0.08
N ASN A 162 13.15 16.02 0.20
CA ASN A 162 13.01 17.45 -0.01
C ASN A 162 13.33 18.19 1.29
N PHE A 163 14.59 18.58 1.47
CA PHE A 163 15.00 19.32 2.66
C PHE A 163 14.53 20.78 2.67
N GLU A 164 14.01 21.28 1.55
CA GLU A 164 13.41 22.62 1.46
C GLU A 164 11.96 22.66 1.94
N HIS A 165 11.41 21.54 2.41
CA HIS A 165 10.04 21.48 2.93
C HIS A 165 9.86 22.46 4.12
N PRO A 166 8.80 23.29 4.17
CA PRO A 166 8.64 24.32 5.21
C PRO A 166 8.65 23.82 6.66
N ALA A 167 8.24 22.59 6.90
CA ALA A 167 8.30 21.94 8.21
C ALA A 167 9.73 21.63 8.70
N MET A 168 10.73 21.65 7.81
CA MET A 168 12.12 21.37 8.17
C MET A 168 12.66 22.52 9.03
N PRO A 169 13.32 22.22 10.17
CA PRO A 169 13.63 23.21 11.22
C PRO A 169 14.67 24.27 10.82
N PHE A 170 15.21 24.19 9.62
CA PHE A 170 16.31 25.03 9.14
C PHE A 170 15.96 25.88 7.90
N THR A 171 14.71 25.87 7.47
CA THR A 171 14.26 26.64 6.29
C THR A 171 14.05 28.13 6.58
N SER A 172 13.80 28.52 7.83
CA SER A 172 13.42 29.89 8.21
C SER A 172 14.54 30.73 8.82
N SER A 173 15.68 30.13 9.21
CA SER A 173 16.78 30.81 9.92
C SER A 173 18.16 30.52 9.32
N ALA A 174 18.23 30.20 8.03
CA ALA A 174 19.48 29.89 7.36
C ALA A 174 20.20 31.17 6.89
N ASP A 175 21.38 31.44 7.46
CA ASP A 175 22.35 32.37 6.88
C ASP A 175 22.81 31.84 5.50
N ASP A 176 23.40 32.70 4.66
CA ASP A 176 23.72 32.33 3.26
C ASP A 176 24.63 31.09 3.16
N VAL A 177 25.56 30.90 4.10
CA VAL A 177 26.38 29.69 4.23
C VAL A 177 25.53 28.43 4.49
N CYS A 178 24.49 28.54 5.31
CA CYS A 178 23.57 27.42 5.55
C CYS A 178 22.74 27.11 4.30
N LYS A 179 22.36 28.10 3.51
CA LYS A 179 21.60 27.87 2.26
C LYS A 179 22.41 27.11 1.23
N GLU A 180 23.70 27.43 1.06
CA GLU A 180 24.59 26.69 0.15
C GLU A 180 24.79 25.24 0.59
N GLN A 181 25.01 25.01 1.89
CA GLN A 181 25.12 23.66 2.46
C GLN A 181 23.81 22.87 2.32
N LEU A 182 22.65 23.51 2.55
CA LEU A 182 21.34 22.90 2.35
C LEU A 182 21.06 22.58 0.88
N ALA A 183 21.49 23.41 -0.06
CA ALA A 183 21.40 23.12 -1.49
C ALA A 183 22.25 21.90 -1.88
N SER A 184 23.45 21.76 -1.29
CA SER A 184 24.29 20.57 -1.45
C SER A 184 23.63 19.31 -0.85
N ILE A 185 23.06 19.42 0.35
CA ILE A 185 22.29 18.33 0.98
C ILE A 185 21.03 17.99 0.18
N ASN A 186 20.33 18.95 -0.41
CA ASN A 186 19.12 18.69 -1.19
C ASN A 186 19.42 18.04 -2.55
N SER A 187 20.60 18.32 -3.11
CA SER A 187 21.04 17.71 -4.37
C SER A 187 21.58 16.29 -4.18
N HIS A 188 22.24 15.99 -3.07
CA HIS A 188 22.93 14.71 -2.85
C HIS A 188 22.39 13.87 -1.67
N GLY A 189 21.54 14.44 -0.84
CA GLY A 189 21.02 13.82 0.37
C GLY A 189 20.07 12.68 0.04
N ALA A 190 20.54 11.47 0.30
CA ALA A 190 19.79 10.24 0.13
C ALA A 190 19.87 9.40 1.40
N TYR A 191 18.80 8.66 1.66
CA TYR A 191 18.81 7.57 2.63
C TYR A 191 18.60 6.26 1.89
N ASP A 192 19.23 5.23 2.40
CA ASP A 192 18.91 3.87 2.05
C ASP A 192 17.81 3.40 3.01
N LEU A 193 16.69 2.96 2.44
CA LEU A 193 15.57 2.45 3.21
C LEU A 193 15.51 0.94 3.02
N GLN A 194 15.32 0.23 4.13
CA GLN A 194 15.15 -1.21 4.13
C GLN A 194 13.72 -1.56 4.55
N ALA A 195 13.04 -2.30 3.68
CA ALA A 195 11.74 -2.88 3.96
C ALA A 195 11.89 -4.39 4.20
N ASP A 196 11.87 -4.79 5.47
CA ASP A 196 11.84 -6.21 5.86
C ASP A 196 10.47 -6.85 5.56
N ASP A 197 9.41 -6.05 5.54
CA ASP A 197 8.03 -6.41 5.20
C ASP A 197 7.53 -5.57 4.00
N PHE A 198 6.22 -5.34 3.90
CA PHE A 198 5.63 -4.45 2.90
C PHE A 198 6.01 -2.97 3.09
N LEU A 199 6.18 -2.49 4.33
CA LEU A 199 6.56 -1.10 4.61
C LEU A 199 7.99 -1.02 5.17
N PRO A 200 8.71 0.09 4.93
CA PRO A 200 10.04 0.31 5.50
C PRO A 200 10.01 0.26 7.02
N ARG A 201 11.05 -0.37 7.59
CA ARG A 201 11.27 -0.42 9.05
C ARG A 201 12.61 0.15 9.47
N ARG A 202 13.52 0.34 8.51
CA ARG A 202 14.84 0.94 8.74
C ARG A 202 15.13 1.96 7.66
N MET A 203 15.84 3.00 8.07
CA MET A 203 16.27 4.10 7.22
C MET A 203 17.65 4.53 7.72
N GLU A 204 18.63 4.49 6.83
CA GLU A 204 20.01 4.81 7.13
C GLU A 204 20.51 5.88 6.16
N LEU A 205 21.29 6.81 6.67
CA LEU A 205 21.80 7.94 5.91
C LEU A 205 22.91 7.45 4.99
N ASN A 206 22.72 7.57 3.66
CA ASN A 206 23.74 7.16 2.72
C ASN A 206 24.82 8.25 2.66
N PHE A 207 26.08 7.86 2.75
CA PHE A 207 27.15 8.67 3.33
C PHE A 207 27.35 10.07 2.71
N LEU A 208 27.45 11.04 3.62
CA LEU A 208 27.85 12.45 3.46
C LEU A 208 29.36 12.61 3.13
N SER A 209 29.95 11.81 2.24
CA SER A 209 31.41 11.88 2.03
C SER A 209 31.87 13.24 1.49
N GLU A 210 31.00 13.97 0.77
CA GLU A 210 31.32 15.30 0.23
C GLU A 210 30.90 16.47 1.16
N LEU A 211 29.99 16.24 2.12
CA LEU A 211 29.51 17.26 3.07
C LEU A 211 30.36 17.41 4.33
N LEU A 212 31.31 16.48 4.54
CA LEU A 212 32.29 16.54 5.63
C LEU A 212 33.52 17.39 5.30
N VAL A 213 33.67 17.82 4.03
CA VAL A 213 34.73 18.75 3.63
C VAL A 213 34.20 20.16 3.86
N VAL A 214 34.75 20.81 4.88
CA VAL A 214 34.44 22.15 5.37
C VAL A 214 33.16 22.20 6.21
N VAL A 215 33.32 22.31 7.53
CA VAL A 215 33.12 23.59 8.23
C VAL A 215 33.35 23.44 9.74
N ASP A 216 33.96 24.51 10.23
CA ASP A 216 34.18 24.96 11.60
C ASP A 216 32.96 24.83 12.54
N SER A 217 33.27 24.92 13.83
CA SER A 217 32.48 24.80 15.05
C SER A 217 31.21 25.68 15.20
N ASN A 218 30.32 25.75 14.19
CA ASN A 218 29.07 26.51 14.28
C ASN A 218 27.89 25.67 14.83
N SER A 219 27.13 26.24 15.77
CA SER A 219 26.03 25.59 16.50
C SER A 219 24.85 25.17 15.62
N ASN A 220 24.60 25.86 14.50
CA ASN A 220 23.48 25.57 13.59
C ASN A 220 23.71 24.31 12.75
N PHE A 221 24.93 24.08 12.24
CA PHE A 221 25.25 22.86 11.49
C PHE A 221 25.07 21.60 12.35
N LYS A 222 25.49 21.66 13.62
CA LYS A 222 25.26 20.57 14.58
C LYS A 222 23.78 20.26 14.77
N ARG A 223 22.91 21.27 14.76
CA ARG A 223 21.44 21.08 14.82
C ARG A 223 20.92 20.42 13.55
N HIS A 224 21.36 20.85 12.36
CA HIS A 224 20.96 20.25 11.09
C HIS A 224 21.41 18.79 10.99
N LEU A 225 22.67 18.50 11.34
CA LEU A 225 23.19 17.13 11.35
C LEU A 225 22.45 16.25 12.35
N SER A 226 22.14 16.77 13.55
CA SER A 226 21.34 16.04 14.53
C SER A 226 19.93 15.74 14.00
N PHE A 227 19.32 16.70 13.31
CA PHE A 227 18.02 16.50 12.67
C PHE A 227 18.09 15.38 11.63
N LEU A 228 19.06 15.46 10.70
CA LEU A 228 19.24 14.48 9.64
C LEU A 228 19.49 13.08 10.23
N VAL A 229 20.46 12.95 11.12
CA VAL A 229 20.86 11.62 11.62
C VAL A 229 19.82 11.01 12.57
N LYS A 230 19.08 11.81 13.35
CA LYS A 230 18.23 11.30 14.44
C LYS A 230 16.75 11.57 14.25
N GLU A 231 16.36 12.82 14.01
CA GLU A 231 14.95 13.25 14.02
C GLU A 231 14.21 12.84 12.75
N PHE A 232 14.86 12.94 11.59
CA PHE A 232 14.21 12.65 10.32
C PHE A 232 13.91 11.15 10.15
N PRO A 233 14.89 10.23 10.29
CA PRO A 233 14.63 8.79 10.18
C PRO A 233 13.62 8.27 11.19
N SER A 234 13.76 8.67 12.45
CA SER A 234 12.85 8.24 13.52
C SER A 234 11.41 8.67 13.25
N GLY A 235 11.20 9.90 12.75
CA GLY A 235 9.89 10.38 12.34
C GLY A 235 9.30 9.60 11.18
N MET A 236 10.10 9.31 10.16
CA MET A 236 9.62 8.56 9.00
C MET A 236 9.27 7.11 9.34
N ILE A 237 10.10 6.43 10.14
CA ILE A 237 9.81 5.07 10.62
C ILE A 237 8.58 5.04 11.53
N GLY A 238 8.44 6.02 12.44
CA GLY A 238 7.25 6.16 13.28
C GLY A 238 5.97 6.30 12.46
N LEU A 239 5.99 7.10 11.40
CA LEU A 239 4.87 7.28 10.48
C LEU A 239 4.48 5.94 9.78
N PHE A 240 5.46 5.17 9.32
CA PHE A 240 5.20 3.85 8.73
C PHE A 240 4.66 2.85 9.76
N ALA A 241 5.18 2.86 10.98
CA ALA A 241 4.73 2.01 12.06
C ALA A 241 3.27 2.30 12.44
N ASP A 242 2.90 3.57 12.55
CA ASP A 242 1.52 4.00 12.82
C ASP A 242 0.58 3.58 11.70
N LEU A 243 0.95 3.82 10.44
CA LEU A 243 0.15 3.38 9.30
C LEU A 243 -0.03 1.85 9.31
N SER A 244 1.04 1.11 9.58
CA SER A 244 1.01 -0.35 9.70
C SER A 244 0.04 -0.79 10.78
N SER A 245 0.11 -0.18 11.97
CA SER A 245 -0.82 -0.47 13.07
C SER A 245 -2.27 -0.13 12.71
N MET A 246 -2.52 0.96 11.99
CA MET A 246 -3.86 1.36 11.56
C MET A 246 -4.46 0.36 10.58
N ILE A 247 -3.69 -0.05 9.57
CA ILE A 247 -4.14 -1.00 8.55
C ILE A 247 -4.35 -2.39 9.16
N ARG A 248 -3.46 -2.84 10.05
CA ARG A 248 -3.59 -4.11 10.79
C ARG A 248 -4.83 -4.15 11.70
N GLY A 249 -5.27 -2.99 12.18
CA GLY A 249 -6.46 -2.87 13.01
C GLY A 249 -7.80 -2.98 12.25
N ILE A 250 -7.78 -3.09 10.91
CA ILE A 250 -9.01 -3.31 10.13
C ILE A 250 -9.61 -4.67 10.49
N GLN A 251 -10.91 -4.67 10.79
CA GLN A 251 -11.70 -5.87 10.99
C GLN A 251 -12.65 -6.07 9.80
N TYR A 252 -12.93 -7.33 9.49
CA TYR A 252 -13.87 -7.70 8.43
C TYR A 252 -14.91 -8.65 9.00
N LEU A 253 -16.17 -8.28 8.81
CA LEU A 253 -17.29 -9.19 9.03
C LEU A 253 -17.67 -9.80 7.69
N PRO A 254 -17.51 -11.13 7.50
CA PRO A 254 -17.96 -11.79 6.29
C PRO A 254 -19.49 -11.68 6.15
N PRO A 255 -20.04 -11.91 4.95
CA PRO A 255 -21.47 -11.92 4.76
C PRO A 255 -22.14 -12.86 5.77
N LEU A 256 -23.07 -12.33 6.57
CA LEU A 256 -23.84 -13.11 7.55
C LEU A 256 -24.90 -14.03 6.90
N ARG A 257 -24.70 -14.39 5.64
CA ARG A 257 -25.64 -15.18 4.85
C ARG A 257 -25.02 -16.56 4.66
N VAL A 258 -25.80 -17.60 4.94
CA VAL A 258 -25.47 -18.95 4.51
C VAL A 258 -25.52 -18.95 2.99
N ILE A 259 -24.41 -19.29 2.33
CA ILE A 259 -24.43 -19.57 0.89
C ILE A 259 -25.18 -20.90 0.77
N PRO A 260 -26.40 -20.93 0.20
CA PRO A 260 -27.10 -22.19 0.02
C PRO A 260 -26.26 -23.10 -0.87
N ASP A 261 -26.25 -24.39 -0.57
CA ASP A 261 -25.58 -25.38 -1.43
C ASP A 261 -26.11 -25.23 -2.85
N ARG A 262 -25.21 -24.88 -3.77
CA ARG A 262 -25.52 -24.81 -5.20
C ARG A 262 -25.41 -26.21 -5.79
N SER A 263 -26.18 -27.15 -5.27
CA SER A 263 -26.41 -28.44 -5.93
C SER A 263 -27.51 -28.26 -6.95
N MET A 264 -27.19 -28.43 -8.23
CA MET A 264 -28.21 -28.58 -9.26
C MET A 264 -28.62 -30.05 -9.27
N ASP A 265 -29.85 -30.35 -8.85
CA ASP A 265 -30.41 -31.67 -9.12
C ASP A 265 -30.75 -31.76 -10.61
N ILE A 266 -29.90 -32.44 -11.36
CA ILE A 266 -30.06 -32.63 -12.80
C ILE A 266 -31.39 -33.34 -13.10
N ARG A 267 -31.93 -34.14 -12.16
CA ARG A 267 -33.20 -34.85 -12.34
C ARG A 267 -34.42 -33.94 -12.22
N SER A 268 -34.29 -32.81 -11.52
CA SER A 268 -35.36 -31.83 -11.36
C SER A 268 -35.32 -30.73 -12.44
N CYS A 269 -34.41 -30.81 -13.41
CA CYS A 269 -34.21 -29.77 -14.43
C CYS A 269 -35.14 -29.99 -15.64
N GLU A 270 -36.15 -29.13 -15.82
CA GLU A 270 -37.10 -29.20 -16.93
C GLU A 270 -36.66 -28.44 -18.20
N LEU A 271 -35.41 -27.99 -18.27
CA LEU A 271 -34.92 -27.19 -19.40
C LEU A 271 -34.92 -28.00 -20.73
N PRO A 272 -35.40 -27.42 -21.84
CA PRO A 272 -35.37 -28.08 -23.16
C PRO A 272 -33.93 -28.42 -23.57
N GLY A 273 -33.66 -29.69 -23.86
CA GLY A 273 -32.33 -30.21 -24.24
C GLY A 273 -31.67 -31.11 -23.17
N TRP A 274 -32.02 -30.94 -21.89
CA TRP A 274 -31.45 -31.73 -20.78
C TRP A 274 -32.08 -33.11 -20.60
N ARG A 275 -33.29 -33.33 -21.14
CA ARG A 275 -33.95 -34.66 -21.18
C ARG A 275 -33.11 -35.74 -21.89
N SER A 276 -32.11 -35.37 -22.68
CA SER A 276 -31.22 -36.32 -23.38
C SER A 276 -30.16 -36.96 -22.46
N LEU A 277 -29.75 -36.29 -21.39
CA LEU A 277 -28.78 -36.82 -20.40
C LEU A 277 -29.37 -37.95 -19.57
N GLY A 278 -30.68 -37.89 -19.25
CA GLY A 278 -31.39 -39.01 -18.61
C GLY A 278 -31.43 -40.28 -19.46
N LYS A 279 -31.17 -40.18 -20.77
CA LYS A 279 -31.10 -41.31 -21.71
C LYS A 279 -29.69 -41.84 -21.96
N ARG A 280 -28.64 -41.20 -21.42
CA ARG A 280 -27.22 -41.57 -21.58
C ARG A 280 -26.52 -41.60 -20.22
N PRO A 281 -26.83 -42.59 -19.37
CA PRO A 281 -26.26 -42.70 -18.02
C PRO A 281 -24.73 -42.87 -18.01
N GLU A 282 -24.12 -43.29 -19.12
CA GLU A 282 -22.65 -43.36 -19.27
C GLU A 282 -21.93 -42.00 -19.23
N LEU A 283 -22.63 -40.88 -19.43
CA LEU A 283 -22.04 -39.53 -19.38
C LEU A 283 -21.96 -38.95 -17.95
N LEU A 284 -22.37 -39.73 -16.95
CA LEU A 284 -22.56 -39.30 -15.57
C LEU A 284 -21.62 -40.07 -14.65
N ASP A 285 -20.58 -39.40 -14.16
CA ASP A 285 -19.62 -40.03 -13.24
C ASP A 285 -20.18 -40.04 -11.81
N LYS A 286 -20.33 -41.24 -11.22
CA LYS A 286 -20.87 -41.44 -9.88
C LYS A 286 -19.73 -41.47 -8.87
N VAL A 287 -19.30 -40.31 -8.41
CA VAL A 287 -18.48 -40.20 -7.20
C VAL A 287 -19.27 -39.46 -6.13
N ASN A 288 -19.57 -40.16 -5.02
CA ASN A 288 -20.26 -39.62 -3.83
C ASN A 288 -21.60 -38.93 -4.10
N GLY A 289 -22.52 -39.60 -4.79
CA GLY A 289 -23.92 -39.15 -4.92
C GLY A 289 -24.13 -37.81 -5.65
N THR A 290 -23.07 -37.23 -6.21
CA THR A 290 -23.08 -35.93 -6.88
C THR A 290 -22.64 -36.13 -8.33
N LEU A 291 -23.51 -35.78 -9.28
CA LEU A 291 -23.22 -35.93 -10.72
C LEU A 291 -22.29 -34.81 -11.19
N LYS A 292 -21.05 -35.14 -11.59
CA LYS A 292 -20.16 -34.20 -12.29
C LYS A 292 -20.34 -34.36 -13.80
N LEU A 293 -20.56 -33.26 -14.51
CA LEU A 293 -20.47 -33.22 -15.97
C LEU A 293 -19.03 -33.51 -16.39
N LEU A 294 -18.83 -34.55 -17.21
CA LEU A 294 -17.57 -34.77 -17.91
C LEU A 294 -17.31 -33.56 -18.82
N LYS A 295 -16.11 -32.97 -18.72
CA LYS A 295 -15.66 -31.90 -19.62
C LYS A 295 -15.79 -32.40 -21.06
N PHE A 296 -16.49 -31.66 -21.90
CA PHE A 296 -16.26 -31.72 -23.34
C PHE A 296 -14.92 -31.04 -23.63
N GLU A 297 -14.07 -31.72 -24.39
CA GLU A 297 -12.80 -31.17 -24.91
C GLU A 297 -13.02 -29.91 -25.76
#